data_AF-A0A6M1T4C5-F1
#
_entry.id   AF-A0A6M1T4C5-F1
#
_cell.length_a   1.000
_cell.length_b   1.000
_cell.length_c   1.000
_cell.angle_alpha   90.00
_cell.angle_beta   90.00
_cell.angle_gamma   90.00
#
_symmetry.space_group_name_H-M   'P 1'
#
loop_
_entity.id
_entity.type
_entity.pdbx_description
1 polymer ?
#
loop_
_entity_poly.entity_id
_entity_poly.type
_entity_poly.pdbx_seq_one_letter_code
_entity_poly.pdbx_strand_id
1 'polypeptide(L)'
;MSKSVFYIKFVHSLLFFLIAICTVYVFIAALLDHINWVTWLAFGVAITELLALAFNEWRCPLTDLAERKGAEVGSVADLFLPRFLSDHLFTIFGIVFSVTCLLLIWRVIQ
;
A
#
# COMPACT_ATOMS: atom_id res chain seq x y z
N MET A 1 8.97 -23.44 3.55
CA MET A 1 8.76 -22.41 2.52
C MET A 1 9.87 -22.50 1.48
N SER A 2 9.54 -22.49 0.18
CA SER A 2 10.55 -22.36 -0.87
C SER A 2 11.16 -20.95 -0.82
N LYS A 3 12.48 -20.83 -1.10
CA LYS A 3 13.20 -19.54 -1.02
C LYS A 3 12.52 -18.43 -1.83
N SER A 4 11.91 -18.77 -2.96
CA SER A 4 11.23 -17.83 -3.85
C SER A 4 10.05 -17.11 -3.19
N VAL A 5 9.23 -17.80 -2.40
CA VAL A 5 8.06 -17.18 -1.73
C VAL A 5 8.53 -16.22 -0.63
N PHE A 6 9.65 -16.53 0.04
CA PHE A 6 10.22 -15.65 1.05
C PHE A 6 10.65 -14.30 0.45
N TYR A 7 11.35 -14.30 -0.68
CA TYR A 7 11.77 -13.07 -1.35
C TYR A 7 10.59 -12.23 -1.81
N ILE A 8 9.55 -12.86 -2.38
CA ILE A 8 8.33 -12.16 -2.81
C ILE A 8 7.67 -11.47 -1.61
N LYS A 9 7.51 -12.18 -0.49
CA LYS A 9 6.97 -11.60 0.75
C LYS A 9 7.85 -10.47 1.27
N PHE A 10 9.17 -10.64 1.32
CA PHE A 10 10.08 -9.62 1.83
C PHE A 10 10.01 -8.33 1.00
N VAL A 11 10.06 -8.45 -0.33
CA VAL A 11 9.94 -7.30 -1.24
C VAL A 11 8.58 -6.63 -1.11
N HIS A 12 7.49 -7.41 -1.03
CA HIS A 12 6.16 -6.85 -0.83
C HIS A 12 6.04 -6.07 0.49
N SER A 13 6.62 -6.59 1.58
CA SER A 13 6.65 -5.92 2.89
C SER A 13 7.34 -4.57 2.81
N LEU A 14 8.47 -4.54 2.11
CA LEU A 14 9.29 -3.34 1.97
C LEU A 14 8.57 -2.28 1.13
N LEU A 15 7.93 -2.69 0.02
CA LEU A 15 7.12 -1.80 -0.80
C LEU A 15 5.93 -1.24 -0.02
N PHE A 16 5.24 -2.08 0.74
CA PHE A 16 4.15 -1.64 1.60
C PHE A 16 4.61 -0.59 2.61
N PHE A 17 5.74 -0.82 3.28
CA PHE A 17 6.29 0.14 4.24
C PHE A 17 6.73 1.46 3.59
N LEU A 18 7.26 1.39 2.36
CA LEU A 18 7.59 2.58 1.58
C LEU A 18 6.33 3.41 1.27
N ILE A 19 5.28 2.77 0.78
CA ILE A 19 3.99 3.42 0.46
C ILE A 19 3.34 3.97 1.74
N ALA A 20 3.48 3.27 2.87
CA ALA A 20 3.07 3.74 4.19
C ALA A 20 3.69 5.09 4.54
N ILE A 21 5.02 5.17 4.47
CA ILE A 21 5.76 6.39 4.76
C ILE A 21 5.37 7.50 3.79
N CYS A 22 5.27 7.20 2.49
CA CYS A 22 4.84 8.16 1.48
C CYS A 22 3.45 8.71 1.76
N THR A 23 2.49 7.85 2.11
CA THR A 23 1.10 8.26 2.40
C THR A 23 1.04 9.17 3.62
N VAL A 24 1.74 8.81 4.71
CA VAL A 24 1.81 9.64 5.92
C VAL A 24 2.50 10.98 5.63
N TYR A 25 3.57 10.98 4.82
CA TYR A 25 4.24 12.21 4.40
C TYR A 25 3.30 13.12 3.61
N VAL A 26 2.57 12.59 2.63
CA VAL A 26 1.60 13.35 1.85
C VAL A 26 0.48 13.88 2.73
N PHE A 27 -0.02 13.08 3.67
CA PHE A 27 -1.04 13.50 4.63
C PHE A 27 -0.57 14.69 5.48
N ILE A 28 0.64 14.61 6.06
CA ILE A 28 1.21 15.72 6.85
C ILE A 28 1.47 16.94 5.97
N ALA A 29 2.00 16.77 4.76
CA ALA A 29 2.25 17.85 3.83
C ALA A 29 0.97 18.58 3.42
N ALA A 30 -0.12 17.84 3.17
CA ALA A 30 -1.44 18.41 2.88
C ALA A 30 -2.03 19.12 4.11
N LEU A 31 -1.82 18.59 5.32
CA LEU A 31 -2.30 19.20 6.56
C LEU A 31 -1.59 20.52 6.88
N LEU A 32 -0.27 20.58 6.63
CA LEU A 32 0.56 21.77 6.82
C LEU A 32 0.51 22.74 5.64
N ASP A 33 -0.29 22.46 4.60
CA ASP A 33 -0.40 23.26 3.38
C ASP A 33 0.93 23.48 2.64
N HIS A 34 1.86 22.53 2.82
CA HIS A 34 3.19 22.54 2.22
C HIS A 34 3.29 21.49 1.11
N ILE A 35 2.52 21.69 0.05
CA ILE A 35 2.54 20.81 -1.12
C ILE A 35 3.74 21.18 -2.00
N ASN A 36 4.72 20.28 -2.06
CA ASN A 36 5.91 20.43 -2.90
C ASN A 36 5.96 19.34 -3.98
N TRP A 37 6.97 19.40 -4.86
CA TRP A 37 7.16 18.37 -5.89
C TRP A 37 7.36 16.95 -5.31
N VAL A 38 7.97 16.85 -4.13
CA VAL A 38 8.17 15.56 -3.43
C VAL A 38 6.84 14.97 -2.97
N THR A 39 5.89 15.80 -2.53
CA THR A 39 4.52 15.39 -2.18
C THR A 39 3.82 14.76 -3.39
N TRP A 40 3.92 15.38 -4.56
CA TRP A 40 3.35 14.84 -5.80
C TRP A 40 4.01 13.53 -6.23
N LEU A 41 5.33 13.41 -6.07
CA LEU A 41 6.05 12.18 -6.38
C LEU A 41 5.65 11.04 -5.42
N ALA A 42 5.59 11.32 -4.12
CA ALA A 42 5.12 10.38 -3.11
C ALA A 42 3.65 9.96 -3.33
N PHE A 43 2.80 10.91 -3.73
CA PHE A 43 1.41 10.64 -4.08
C PHE A 43 1.31 9.76 -5.33
N GLY A 44 2.12 10.02 -6.36
CA GLY A 44 2.20 9.19 -7.57
C GLY A 44 2.59 7.74 -7.28
N VAL A 45 3.54 7.52 -6.36
CA VAL A 45 3.92 6.16 -5.90
C VAL A 45 2.72 5.46 -5.26
N ALA A 46 2.00 6.14 -4.36
CA ALA A 46 0.86 5.55 -3.68
C ALA A 46 -0.33 5.29 -4.62
N ILE A 47 -0.58 6.18 -5.61
CA ILE A 47 -1.57 5.97 -6.68
C ILE A 47 -1.21 4.78 -7.55
N THR A 48 0.07 4.58 -7.86
CA THR A 48 0.53 3.44 -8.68
C THR A 48 0.16 2.11 -8.02
N GLU A 49 0.35 1.99 -6.71
CA GLU A 49 -0.09 0.81 -5.97
C GLU A 49 -1.61 0.67 -5.96
N LEU A 50 -2.34 1.77 -5.74
CA LEU A 50 -3.81 1.74 -5.77
C LEU A 50 -4.33 1.22 -7.12
N LEU A 51 -3.73 1.67 -8.22
CA LEU A 51 -4.05 1.17 -9.55
C LEU A 51 -3.72 -0.32 -9.67
N ALA A 52 -2.55 -0.76 -9.20
CA ALA A 52 -2.16 -2.17 -9.21
C ALA A 52 -3.17 -3.06 -8.44
N LEU A 53 -3.67 -2.58 -7.29
CA LEU A 53 -4.73 -3.24 -6.52
C LEU A 53 -6.07 -3.23 -7.25
N ALA A 54 -6.47 -2.09 -7.82
CA ALA A 54 -7.73 -1.94 -8.54
C ALA A 54 -7.81 -2.84 -9.78
N PHE A 55 -6.69 -2.98 -10.52
CA PHE A 55 -6.59 -3.89 -11.66
C PHE A 55 -6.57 -5.37 -11.26
N ASN A 56 -6.27 -5.69 -10.00
CA ASN A 56 -6.10 -7.05 -9.53
C ASN A 56 -7.12 -7.44 -8.44
N GLU A 57 -8.39 -7.04 -8.63
CA GLU A 57 -9.53 -7.41 -7.76
C GLU A 57 -9.34 -7.05 -6.27
N TRP A 58 -8.64 -5.95 -5.97
CA TRP A 58 -8.25 -5.56 -4.59
C TRP A 58 -7.36 -6.59 -3.89
N ARG A 59 -6.77 -7.51 -4.64
CA ARG A 59 -5.73 -8.45 -4.19
C ARG A 59 -4.39 -7.98 -4.72
N CYS A 60 -3.33 -8.12 -3.93
CA CYS A 60 -2.00 -7.85 -4.44
C CYS A 60 -1.61 -8.93 -5.48
N PRO A 61 -1.14 -8.56 -6.69
CA PRO A 61 -0.74 -9.54 -7.72
C PRO A 61 0.40 -10.48 -7.25
N LEU A 62 1.17 -10.04 -6.25
CA LEU A 62 2.20 -10.88 -5.64
C LEU A 62 1.60 -12.01 -4.79
N THR A 63 0.39 -11.84 -4.26
CA THR A 63 -0.37 -12.90 -3.54
C THR A 63 -0.72 -14.01 -4.52
N ASP A 64 -1.33 -13.66 -5.66
CA ASP A 64 -1.70 -14.65 -6.68
C ASP A 64 -0.47 -15.35 -7.26
N LEU A 65 0.63 -14.62 -7.45
CA LEU A 65 1.89 -15.19 -7.94
C LEU A 65 2.50 -16.20 -6.95
N ALA A 66 2.41 -15.91 -5.64
CA ALA A 66 2.94 -16.80 -4.62
C ALA A 66 2.03 -18.02 -4.38
N GLU A 67 0.70 -17.88 -4.48
CA GLU A 67 -0.23 -19.03 -4.49
C GLU A 67 0.04 -19.95 -5.69
N ARG A 68 0.25 -19.38 -6.89
CA ARG A 68 0.66 -20.15 -8.09
C ARG A 68 2.02 -20.86 -7.94
N LYS A 69 2.88 -20.39 -7.03
CA LYS A 69 4.19 -21.01 -6.70
C LYS A 69 4.11 -22.01 -5.55
N GLY A 70 2.91 -22.38 -5.10
CA GLY A 70 2.67 -23.39 -4.07
C GLY A 70 2.69 -22.85 -2.65
N ALA A 71 2.48 -21.54 -2.45
CA ALA A 71 2.16 -21.01 -1.13
C ALA A 71 0.71 -21.39 -0.74
N GLU A 72 0.49 -21.65 0.55
CA GLU A 72 -0.86 -21.81 1.09
C GLU A 72 -1.70 -20.56 0.78
N VAL A 73 -2.94 -20.77 0.35
CA VAL A 73 -3.89 -19.69 0.02
C VAL A 73 -4.02 -18.76 1.21
N GLY A 74 -3.81 -17.45 1.00
CA GLY A 74 -3.82 -16.45 2.07
C GLY A 74 -2.55 -16.37 2.94
N SER A 75 -1.60 -17.30 2.82
CA SER A 75 -0.30 -17.21 3.53
C SER A 75 0.49 -15.97 3.12
N VAL A 76 0.29 -15.45 1.90
CA VAL A 76 1.08 -14.36 1.33
C VAL A 76 0.64 -12.99 1.85
N ALA A 77 -0.64 -12.83 2.20
CA ALA A 77 -1.15 -11.71 2.99
C ALA A 77 -0.71 -11.80 4.47
N ASP A 78 -0.42 -13.01 4.96
CA ASP A 78 0.23 -13.29 6.25
C ASP A 78 1.73 -13.00 6.15
N LEU A 79 2.03 -11.70 6.17
CA LEU A 79 3.35 -11.15 6.00
C LEU A 79 4.02 -10.96 7.36
N PHE A 80 4.45 -12.00 8.07
CA PHE A 80 5.06 -11.87 9.43
C PHE A 80 4.22 -11.12 10.49
N LEU A 81 3.01 -10.72 10.15
CA LEU A 81 2.10 -9.97 10.99
C LEU A 81 1.02 -10.92 11.51
N PRO A 82 0.54 -10.74 12.74
CA PRO A 82 -0.57 -11.51 13.27
C PRO A 82 -1.81 -11.30 12.38
N ARG A 83 -2.57 -12.37 12.10
CA ARG A 83 -3.75 -12.37 11.22
C ARG A 83 -4.71 -11.19 11.42
N PHE A 84 -4.88 -10.77 12.67
CA PHE A 84 -5.68 -9.59 13.04
C PHE A 84 -5.25 -8.30 12.32
N LEU A 85 -3.93 -8.09 12.16
CA LEU A 85 -3.38 -6.92 11.49
C LEU A 85 -3.49 -7.06 9.97
N SER A 86 -3.35 -8.25 9.41
CA SER A 86 -3.56 -8.46 7.96
C SER A 86 -5.00 -8.13 7.55
N ASP A 87 -5.98 -8.53 8.38
CA ASP A 87 -7.40 -8.26 8.12
C ASP A 87 -7.75 -6.76 8.21
N HIS A 88 -7.11 -6.01 9.10
CA HIS A 88 -7.42 -4.58 9.32
C HIS A 88 -6.50 -3.63 8.57
N LEU A 89 -5.30 -4.03 8.19
CA LEU A 89 -4.33 -3.15 7.53
C LEU A 89 -4.89 -2.64 6.22
N PHE A 90 -5.52 -3.49 5.41
CA PHE A 90 -6.09 -3.07 4.14
C PHE A 90 -7.15 -1.99 4.32
N THR A 91 -8.03 -2.17 5.30
CA THR A 91 -9.09 -1.21 5.64
C THR A 91 -8.51 0.09 6.20
N ILE A 92 -7.57 0.01 7.14
CA ILE A 92 -6.93 1.18 7.75
C ILE A 92 -6.15 1.97 6.68
N PHE A 93 -5.35 1.29 5.85
CA PHE A 93 -4.63 1.92 4.75
C PHE A 93 -5.57 2.53 3.72
N GLY A 94 -6.62 1.81 3.34
CA GLY A 94 -7.63 2.31 2.42
C GLY A 94 -8.28 3.59 2.93
N ILE A 95 -8.62 3.65 4.22
CA ILE A 95 -9.19 4.84 4.86
C ILE A 95 -8.16 5.98 4.88
N VAL A 96 -6.95 5.74 5.37
CA VAL A 96 -5.90 6.77 5.46
C VAL A 96 -5.57 7.33 4.08
N PHE A 97 -5.43 6.46 3.08
CA PHE A 97 -5.17 6.85 1.71
C PHE A 97 -6.34 7.65 1.12
N SER A 98 -7.59 7.20 1.32
CA SER A 98 -8.78 7.92 0.85
C SER A 98 -8.89 9.32 1.47
N VAL A 99 -8.68 9.44 2.79
CA VAL A 99 -8.65 10.73 3.48
C VAL A 99 -7.52 11.61 2.95
N THR A 100 -6.35 11.04 2.68
CA THR A 100 -5.20 11.76 2.10
C THR A 100 -5.55 12.29 0.70
N CYS A 101 -6.18 11.49 -0.16
CA CYS A 101 -6.67 11.95 -1.46
C CYS A 101 -7.67 13.10 -1.33
N LEU A 102 -8.65 12.98 -0.44
CA LEU A 102 -9.67 14.02 -0.23
C LEU A 102 -9.06 15.33 0.27
N LEU A 103 -8.13 15.27 1.23
CA LEU A 103 -7.41 16.44 1.72
C LEU A 103 -6.58 17.11 0.63
N LEU A 104 -5.88 16.31 -0.18
CA LEU A 104 -5.05 16.83 -1.26
C LEU A 104 -5.92 17.48 -2.36
N ILE A 105 -7.05 16.88 -2.72
CA ILE A 105 -8.02 17.48 -3.64
C ILE A 105 -8.58 18.78 -3.08
N TRP A 106 -8.94 18.81 -1.79
CA TRP A 106 -9.44 20.01 -1.12
C TRP A 106 -8.43 21.15 -1.17
N ARG A 107 -7.14 20.86 -0.93
CA ARG A 107 -6.07 21.87 -1.01
C ARG A 107 -5.71 22.32 -2.41
N VAL A 108 -5.94 21.50 -3.43
CA VAL A 108 -5.73 21.91 -4.82
C VAL A 108 -6.88 22.77 -5.35
N ILE A 109 -8.09 22.61 -4.81
CA ILE A 109 -9.30 23.35 -5.25
C ILE A 109 -9.46 24.69 -4.52
N GLN A 110 -9.00 24.81 -3.26
CA GLN A 110 -8.98 26.08 -2.53
C GLN A 110 -7.88 27.02 -3.02
#